data_AF-A0A6C0AR98-F1
#
_entry.id   AF-A0A6C0AR98-F1
#
_cell.length_a   1.000
_cell.length_b   1.000
_cell.length_c   1.000
_cell.angle_alpha   90.00
_cell.angle_beta   90.00
_cell.angle_gamma   90.00
#
_symmetry.space_group_name_H-M   'P 1'
#
loop_
_entity.id
_entity.type
_entity.pdbx_description
1 polymer ?
#
loop_
_entity_poly.entity_id
_entity_poly.type
_entity_poly.pdbx_seq_one_letter_code
_entity_poly.pdbx_strand_id
1 'polypeptide(L)'
;MPKCQMDYSHTIIYKICCKDTNIKDTYVGHTTNFTKRKNQHKTLINNELCKRKVYQCIRINGGWDNWSMIQIEYYQCANKREAEMRERYWMETLQASLNCNNPYTIYTENPVKYKQDWYEENKEEILEKAKEHYQENKEEILEKMKEYACKNKEQIKSYQDDYREKNKEKLTEQKKEYREAHKEEASTAQKEWREANKEKLKEQRSQICHCKCGSEYTFNNKNRHLDSKTHIEYQNKLNGIIEEPIEDKISEEDKIIIRKKKQKEYREKNAEKIKEIKKQYNEKNKEKVSEQCKKYREENKEKIVEQNKKYTTENAEKIKQKSHNWYEKNQEKILNKMKEIFVCECGASIRCGGKSEHYKSVKHINYMANL
;
A
#
# COMPACT_ATOMS: atom_id res chain seq x y z
N MET A 1 8.30 -43.16 45.78
CA MET A 1 9.73 -43.07 46.14
C MET A 1 10.40 -42.05 45.23
N PRO A 2 11.11 -41.04 45.76
CA PRO A 2 11.93 -40.13 44.95
C PRO A 2 12.97 -40.95 44.18
N LYS A 3 13.16 -40.68 42.88
CA LYS A 3 14.22 -41.32 42.09
C LYS A 3 15.57 -40.81 42.62
N CYS A 4 16.39 -41.69 43.16
CA CYS A 4 17.76 -41.35 43.58
C CYS A 4 18.52 -40.80 42.37
N GLN A 5 19.19 -39.65 42.54
CA GLN A 5 19.98 -39.02 41.50
C GLN A 5 21.11 -39.99 41.09
N MET A 6 21.20 -40.32 39.80
CA MET A 6 22.25 -41.19 39.28
C MET A 6 23.60 -40.47 39.28
N ASP A 7 24.63 -41.12 39.78
CA ASP A 7 26.02 -40.66 39.72
C ASP A 7 26.66 -41.05 38.37
N TYR A 8 27.12 -40.06 37.62
CA TYR A 8 27.74 -40.20 36.30
C TYR A 8 29.28 -40.02 36.32
N SER A 9 29.88 -39.80 37.50
CA SER A 9 31.32 -39.61 37.64
C SER A 9 32.13 -40.82 37.16
N HIS A 10 31.53 -42.02 37.21
CA HIS A 10 32.12 -43.27 36.73
C HIS A 10 31.51 -43.74 35.41
N THR A 11 31.33 -42.84 34.44
CA THR A 11 30.74 -43.19 33.15
C THR A 11 31.73 -43.95 32.26
N ILE A 12 31.27 -45.09 31.75
CA ILE A 12 31.98 -45.94 30.80
C ILE A 12 31.23 -45.90 29.48
N ILE A 13 31.94 -45.53 28.42
CA ILE A 13 31.47 -45.71 27.04
C ILE A 13 31.93 -47.10 26.57
N TYR A 14 31.03 -47.83 25.93
CA TYR A 14 31.28 -49.17 25.42
C TYR A 14 30.75 -49.31 24.00
N LYS A 15 31.30 -50.30 23.29
CA LYS A 15 30.75 -50.78 22.02
C LYS A 15 30.36 -52.25 22.11
N ILE A 16 29.39 -52.67 21.31
CA ILE A 16 29.05 -54.06 21.06
C ILE A 16 29.34 -54.32 19.59
N CYS A 17 30.23 -55.26 19.30
CA CYS A 17 30.64 -55.63 17.95
C CYS A 17 30.70 -57.15 17.81
N CYS A 18 30.53 -57.63 16.58
CA CYS A 18 30.62 -59.04 16.25
C CYS A 18 32.08 -59.53 16.34
N LYS A 19 32.29 -60.80 16.67
CA LYS A 19 33.61 -61.45 16.61
C LYS A 19 34.01 -61.80 15.18
N ASP A 20 33.04 -62.08 14.31
CA ASP A 20 33.25 -62.22 12.86
C ASP A 20 33.58 -60.85 12.24
N THR A 21 34.75 -60.77 11.60
CA THR A 21 35.28 -59.56 10.97
C THR A 21 34.50 -59.11 9.73
N ASN A 22 33.66 -59.97 9.15
CA ASN A 22 32.81 -59.61 8.01
C ASN A 22 31.63 -58.73 8.43
N ILE A 23 31.20 -58.82 9.69
CA ILE A 23 30.08 -58.05 10.22
C ILE A 23 30.63 -56.76 10.83
N LYS A 24 30.49 -55.65 10.08
CA LYS A 24 30.94 -54.32 10.50
C LYS A 24 29.94 -53.60 11.43
N ASP A 25 28.76 -54.18 11.61
CA ASP A 25 27.71 -53.59 12.44
C ASP A 25 28.15 -53.41 13.89
N THR A 26 27.99 -52.19 14.41
CA THR A 26 28.43 -51.83 15.76
C THR A 26 27.35 -51.04 16.49
N TYR A 27 27.19 -51.32 17.78
CA TYR A 27 26.37 -50.52 18.69
C TYR A 27 27.27 -49.83 19.70
N VAL A 28 26.98 -48.57 20.04
CA VAL A 28 27.71 -47.80 21.07
C VAL A 28 26.72 -47.39 22.15
N GLY A 29 27.16 -47.39 23.41
CA GLY A 29 26.35 -46.94 24.53
C GLY A 29 27.18 -46.50 25.72
N HIS A 30 26.57 -45.79 26.67
CA HIS A 30 27.18 -45.46 27.97
C HIS A 30 26.51 -46.18 29.14
N THR A 31 27.27 -46.35 30.22
CA THR A 31 26.77 -46.89 31.49
C THR A 31 27.67 -46.48 32.65
N THR A 32 27.11 -46.37 33.84
CA THR A 32 27.87 -46.16 35.09
C THR A 32 28.14 -47.47 35.81
N ASN A 33 27.58 -48.58 35.33
CA ASN A 33 27.85 -49.94 35.81
C ASN A 33 27.93 -50.90 34.61
N PHE A 34 29.15 -51.29 34.24
CA PHE A 34 29.41 -52.09 33.05
C PHE A 34 28.84 -53.52 33.16
N THR A 35 29.06 -54.17 34.30
CA THR A 35 28.59 -55.55 34.55
C THR A 35 27.07 -55.64 34.51
N LYS A 36 26.37 -54.72 35.19
CA LYS A 36 24.90 -54.66 35.18
C LYS A 36 24.36 -54.43 33.77
N ARG A 37 24.97 -53.50 33.02
CA ARG A 37 24.57 -53.21 31.64
C ARG A 37 24.79 -54.41 30.71
N LYS A 38 25.91 -55.13 30.86
CA LYS A 38 26.20 -56.34 30.10
C LYS A 38 25.15 -57.43 30.34
N ASN A 39 24.75 -57.63 31.60
CA ASN A 39 23.70 -58.59 31.95
C ASN A 39 22.33 -58.17 31.37
N GLN A 40 21.99 -56.87 31.40
CA GLN A 40 20.77 -56.36 30.76
C GLN A 40 20.74 -56.65 29.26
N HIS A 41 21.85 -56.43 28.55
CA HIS A 41 21.94 -56.76 27.13
C HIS A 41 21.73 -58.25 26.88
N LYS A 42 22.39 -59.13 27.64
CA LYS A 42 22.20 -60.58 27.55
C LYS A 42 20.74 -60.99 27.73
N THR A 43 20.06 -60.46 28.75
CA THR A 43 18.63 -60.74 29.00
C THR A 43 17.74 -60.26 27.84
N LEU A 44 17.99 -59.07 27.29
CA LEU A 44 17.19 -58.50 26.21
C LEU A 44 17.40 -59.20 24.86
N ILE A 45 18.60 -59.73 24.62
CA ILE A 45 18.89 -60.54 23.42
C ILE A 45 18.03 -61.80 23.40
N ASN A 46 17.88 -62.47 24.56
CA ASN A 46 17.07 -63.68 24.68
C ASN A 46 15.55 -63.41 24.68
N ASN A 47 15.13 -62.14 24.74
CA ASN A 47 13.72 -61.77 24.66
C ASN A 47 13.30 -61.56 23.20
N GLU A 48 12.59 -62.54 22.64
CA GLU A 48 12.09 -62.51 21.26
C GLU A 48 11.09 -61.37 20.99
N LEU A 49 10.37 -60.90 22.03
CA LEU A 49 9.46 -59.76 21.91
C LEU A 49 10.20 -58.42 21.74
N CYS A 50 11.51 -58.37 22.01
CA CYS A 50 12.28 -57.14 21.89
C CYS A 50 12.62 -56.84 20.42
N LYS A 51 11.96 -55.83 19.85
CA LYS A 51 12.09 -55.40 18.45
C LYS A 51 13.21 -54.38 18.18
N ARG A 52 14.15 -54.18 19.10
CA ARG A 52 15.25 -53.21 18.90
C ARG A 52 16.28 -53.76 17.91
N LYS A 53 16.70 -52.94 16.93
CA LYS A 53 17.62 -53.31 15.84
C LYS A 53 18.88 -54.02 16.32
N VAL A 54 19.53 -53.50 17.38
CA VAL A 54 20.74 -54.09 17.97
C VAL A 54 20.54 -55.55 18.36
N TYR A 55 19.42 -55.91 19.02
CA TYR A 55 19.19 -57.27 19.49
C TYR A 55 18.72 -58.20 18.37
N GLN A 56 17.95 -57.70 17.41
CA GLN A 56 17.60 -58.46 16.21
C GLN A 56 18.85 -58.84 15.40
N CYS A 57 19.75 -57.87 15.19
CA CYS A 57 21.02 -58.11 14.51
C CYS A 57 21.89 -59.13 15.27
N ILE A 58 22.03 -58.99 16.59
CA ILE A 58 22.82 -59.94 17.39
C ILE A 58 22.25 -61.35 17.31
N ARG A 59 20.93 -61.53 17.39
CA ARG A 59 20.28 -62.85 17.29
C ARG A 59 20.50 -63.53 15.94
N ILE A 60 20.32 -62.79 14.85
CA ILE A 60 20.49 -63.33 13.49
C ILE A 60 21.95 -63.71 13.21
N ASN A 61 22.90 -63.00 13.84
CA ASN A 61 24.33 -63.18 13.62
C ASN A 61 25.03 -63.98 14.75
N GLY A 62 24.42 -65.07 15.22
CA GLY A 62 25.07 -66.03 16.14
C GLY A 62 24.92 -65.74 17.63
N GLY A 63 24.01 -64.85 18.02
CA GLY A 63 23.67 -64.60 19.43
C GLY A 63 24.82 -63.98 20.23
N TRP A 64 24.67 -63.93 21.55
CA TRP A 64 25.67 -63.27 22.41
C TRP A 64 27.06 -63.93 22.33
N ASP A 65 27.13 -65.24 22.05
CA ASP A 65 28.42 -65.95 21.97
C ASP A 65 29.29 -65.47 20.80
N ASN A 66 28.66 -64.97 19.73
CA ASN A 66 29.36 -64.37 18.59
C ASN A 66 29.58 -62.86 18.72
N TRP A 67 29.18 -62.24 19.83
CA TRP A 67 29.29 -60.79 20.03
C TRP A 67 30.05 -60.44 21.31
N SER A 68 30.72 -59.30 21.32
CA SER A 68 31.49 -58.84 22.47
C SER A 68 31.12 -57.40 22.84
N MET A 69 30.90 -57.16 24.13
CA MET A 69 30.78 -55.82 24.69
C MET A 69 32.16 -55.39 25.22
N ILE A 70 32.72 -54.36 24.60
CA ILE A 70 34.08 -53.86 24.83
C ILE A 70 33.99 -52.45 25.38
N GLN A 71 34.67 -52.17 26.49
CA GLN A 71 34.85 -50.81 26.99
C GLN A 71 35.76 -50.05 26.03
N ILE A 72 35.30 -48.90 25.52
CA ILE A 72 36.08 -48.07 24.59
C ILE A 72 36.68 -46.86 25.28
N GLU A 73 36.00 -46.32 26.30
CA GLU A 73 36.49 -45.16 27.03
C GLU A 73 35.93 -45.14 28.45
N TYR A 74 36.75 -44.68 29.40
CA TYR A 74 36.30 -44.21 30.69
C TYR A 74 36.29 -42.68 30.68
N TYR A 75 35.14 -42.06 30.94
CA TYR A 75 34.97 -40.63 30.84
C TYR A 75 34.16 -40.12 32.04
N GLN A 76 34.74 -39.21 32.82
CA GLN A 76 34.06 -38.66 33.98
C GLN A 76 33.04 -37.62 33.52
N CYS A 77 31.75 -37.90 33.76
CA CYS A 77 30.66 -37.00 33.41
C CYS A 77 30.06 -36.41 34.68
N ALA A 78 29.81 -35.10 34.69
CA ALA A 78 29.08 -34.45 35.78
C ALA A 78 27.60 -34.86 35.82
N ASN A 79 27.04 -35.24 34.67
CA ASN A 79 25.63 -35.54 34.52
C ASN A 79 25.34 -36.44 33.30
N LYS A 80 24.09 -36.87 33.16
CA LYS A 80 23.63 -37.69 32.01
C LYS A 80 23.91 -37.04 30.66
N ARG A 81 23.85 -35.70 30.59
CA ARG A 81 23.96 -34.95 29.33
C ARG A 81 25.36 -35.08 28.74
N GLU A 82 26.39 -34.94 29.56
CA GLU A 82 27.78 -35.15 29.15
C GLU A 82 28.03 -36.59 28.69
N ALA A 83 27.40 -37.56 29.35
CA ALA A 83 27.48 -38.97 28.95
C ALA A 83 26.83 -39.23 27.58
N GLU A 84 25.68 -38.61 27.29
CA GLU A 84 25.02 -38.67 25.97
C GLU A 84 25.86 -38.00 24.87
N MET A 85 26.47 -36.84 25.16
CA MET A 85 27.35 -36.16 24.21
C MET A 85 28.57 -37.02 23.87
N ARG A 86 29.19 -37.65 24.88
CA ARG A 86 30.34 -38.53 24.65
C ARG A 86 29.95 -39.82 23.94
N GLU A 87 28.77 -40.39 24.23
CA GLU A 87 28.21 -41.52 23.48
C GLU A 87 28.04 -41.16 21.99
N ARG A 88 27.49 -39.98 21.68
CA ARG A 88 27.32 -39.51 20.30
C ARG A 88 28.64 -39.36 19.56
N TYR A 89 29.65 -38.76 20.20
CA TYR A 89 31.00 -38.65 19.62
C TYR A 89 31.53 -40.01 19.15
N TRP A 90 31.40 -41.05 19.98
CA TRP A 90 31.84 -42.40 19.61
C TRP A 90 30.94 -43.08 18.59
N MET A 91 29.63 -42.81 18.59
CA MET A 91 28.73 -43.29 17.53
C MET A 91 29.14 -42.77 16.16
N GLU A 92 29.45 -41.46 16.05
CA GLU A 92 29.88 -40.83 14.81
C GLU A 92 31.28 -41.31 14.41
N THR A 93 32.21 -41.37 15.37
CA THR A 93 33.59 -41.83 15.13
C THR A 93 33.65 -43.28 14.64
N LEU A 94 32.81 -44.16 15.20
CA LEU A 94 32.81 -45.60 14.89
C LEU A 94 31.78 -45.98 13.81
N GLN A 95 31.02 -45.02 13.27
CA GLN A 95 29.93 -45.25 12.34
C GLN A 95 28.95 -46.34 12.84
N ALA A 96 28.49 -46.19 14.09
CA ALA A 96 27.70 -47.21 14.80
C ALA A 96 26.32 -47.46 14.17
N SER A 97 26.25 -48.40 13.23
CA SER A 97 25.06 -48.71 12.40
C SER A 97 23.86 -49.25 13.18
N LEU A 98 24.05 -49.79 14.38
CA LEU A 98 22.99 -50.41 15.19
C LEU A 98 22.29 -49.43 16.14
N ASN A 99 22.79 -48.20 16.29
CA ASN A 99 22.15 -47.15 17.06
C ASN A 99 21.03 -46.50 16.22
N CYS A 100 19.75 -46.79 16.53
CA CYS A 100 18.61 -46.21 15.80
C CYS A 100 18.29 -44.76 16.20
N ASN A 101 18.54 -44.41 17.45
CA ASN A 101 18.24 -43.09 17.99
C ASN A 101 19.56 -42.41 18.31
N ASN A 102 19.79 -41.23 17.76
CA ASN A 102 20.97 -40.42 18.09
C ASN A 102 20.80 -39.88 19.53
N PRO A 103 21.69 -40.23 20.48
CA PRO A 103 21.75 -39.56 21.77
C PRO A 103 22.19 -38.12 21.52
N TYR A 104 21.57 -37.14 22.17
CA TYR A 104 21.77 -35.72 21.85
C TYR A 104 21.21 -35.34 20.48
N THR A 105 19.93 -34.99 20.43
CA THR A 105 19.35 -34.41 19.22
C THR A 105 18.91 -32.98 19.44
N ILE A 106 19.14 -32.15 18.41
CA ILE A 106 18.59 -30.79 18.28
C ILE A 106 17.06 -30.77 18.51
N TYR A 107 16.38 -31.90 18.25
CA TYR A 107 14.95 -32.12 18.52
C TYR A 107 14.54 -31.77 19.97
N THR A 108 15.45 -31.94 20.94
CA THR A 108 15.15 -31.66 22.36
C THR A 108 15.44 -30.22 22.80
N GLU A 109 16.30 -29.50 22.08
CA GLU A 109 16.72 -28.13 22.43
C GLU A 109 15.89 -27.06 21.72
N ASN A 110 15.50 -27.29 20.47
CA ASN A 110 14.68 -26.35 19.71
C ASN A 110 13.72 -27.07 18.73
N PRO A 111 12.61 -27.63 19.25
CA PRO A 111 11.61 -28.34 18.43
C PRO A 111 11.03 -27.47 17.30
N VAL A 112 10.97 -26.16 17.51
CA VAL A 112 10.45 -25.19 16.54
C VAL A 112 11.38 -25.08 15.34
N LYS A 113 12.69 -24.90 15.58
CA LYS A 113 13.70 -24.79 14.52
C LYS A 113 13.77 -26.07 13.70
N TYR A 114 13.75 -27.23 14.35
CA TYR A 114 13.70 -28.51 13.64
C TYR A 114 12.47 -28.61 12.72
N LYS A 115 11.27 -28.27 13.22
CA LYS A 115 10.04 -28.33 12.42
C LYS A 115 10.12 -27.41 11.20
N GLN A 116 10.81 -26.27 11.35
CA GLN A 116 11.02 -25.31 10.28
C GLN A 116 12.03 -25.82 9.25
N ASP A 117 13.17 -26.34 9.67
CA ASP A 117 14.20 -26.91 8.79
C ASP A 117 13.64 -28.11 8.01
N TRP A 118 12.91 -29.02 8.69
CA TRP A 118 12.22 -30.14 8.04
C TRP A 118 11.18 -29.67 7.02
N TYR A 119 10.40 -28.63 7.34
CA TYR A 119 9.42 -28.09 6.40
C TYR A 119 10.11 -27.51 5.16
N GLU A 120 11.21 -26.76 5.31
CA GLU A 120 11.94 -26.20 4.16
C GLU A 120 12.58 -27.28 3.29
N GLU A 121 13.18 -28.32 3.89
CA GLU A 121 13.75 -29.46 3.15
C GLU A 121 12.68 -30.26 2.38
N ASN A 122 11.46 -30.36 2.90
CA ASN A 122 10.37 -31.16 2.32
C ASN A 122 9.32 -30.30 1.61
N LYS A 123 9.55 -28.99 1.49
CA LYS A 123 8.56 -28.00 1.03
C LYS A 123 8.07 -28.29 -0.37
N GLU A 124 8.99 -28.59 -1.28
CA GLU A 124 8.67 -28.86 -2.68
C GLU A 124 7.78 -30.10 -2.80
N GLU A 125 8.14 -31.19 -2.12
CA GLU A 125 7.36 -32.43 -2.12
C GLU A 125 5.96 -32.24 -1.48
N ILE A 126 5.89 -31.52 -0.36
CA ILE A 126 4.63 -31.22 0.32
C ILE A 126 3.71 -30.38 -0.58
N LEU A 127 4.27 -29.34 -1.22
CA LEU A 127 3.51 -28.48 -2.11
C LEU A 127 3.06 -29.23 -3.37
N GLU A 128 3.89 -30.12 -3.91
CA GLU A 128 3.51 -30.90 -5.09
C GLU A 128 2.38 -31.88 -4.78
N LYS A 129 2.49 -32.62 -3.67
CA LYS A 129 1.38 -33.47 -3.18
C LYS A 129 0.11 -32.68 -2.90
N ALA A 130 0.22 -31.47 -2.36
CA ALA A 130 -0.93 -30.59 -2.12
C ALA A 130 -1.58 -30.12 -3.43
N LYS A 131 -0.78 -29.83 -4.47
CA LYS A 131 -1.29 -29.49 -5.81
C LYS A 131 -1.98 -30.68 -6.46
N GLU A 132 -1.38 -31.86 -6.43
CA GLU A 132 -1.97 -33.10 -6.95
C GLU A 132 -3.31 -33.37 -6.28
N HIS A 133 -3.35 -33.36 -4.95
CA HIS A 133 -4.60 -33.49 -4.19
C HIS A 133 -5.63 -32.41 -4.55
N TYR A 134 -5.21 -31.14 -4.71
CA TYR A 134 -6.13 -30.09 -5.13
C TYR A 134 -6.66 -30.29 -6.55
N GLN A 135 -5.85 -30.77 -7.50
CA GLN A 135 -6.27 -31.05 -8.87
C GLN A 135 -7.26 -32.21 -8.92
N GLU A 136 -6.97 -33.30 -8.22
CA GLU A 136 -7.85 -34.48 -8.13
C GLU A 136 -9.19 -34.15 -7.48
N ASN A 137 -9.20 -33.26 -6.48
CA ASN A 137 -10.39 -32.88 -5.73
C ASN A 137 -10.99 -31.53 -6.16
N LYS A 138 -10.52 -30.95 -7.28
CA LYS A 138 -10.85 -29.58 -7.70
C LYS A 138 -12.36 -29.38 -7.84
N GLU A 139 -13.04 -30.31 -8.49
CA GLU A 139 -14.48 -30.22 -8.74
C GLU A 139 -15.28 -30.32 -7.45
N GLU A 140 -14.93 -31.24 -6.55
CA GLU A 140 -15.58 -31.40 -5.25
C GLU A 140 -15.36 -30.18 -4.34
N ILE A 141 -14.14 -29.63 -4.33
CA ILE A 141 -13.82 -28.40 -3.59
C ILE A 141 -14.63 -27.22 -4.11
N LEU A 142 -14.70 -27.05 -5.43
CA LEU A 142 -15.48 -25.98 -6.06
C LEU A 142 -16.97 -26.15 -5.78
N GLU A 143 -17.49 -27.37 -5.79
CA GLU A 143 -18.90 -27.63 -5.52
C GLU A 143 -19.25 -27.33 -4.05
N LYS A 144 -18.41 -27.78 -3.10
CA LYS A 144 -18.55 -27.41 -1.68
C LYS A 144 -18.45 -25.90 -1.46
N MET A 145 -17.58 -25.20 -2.20
CA MET A 145 -17.48 -23.75 -2.14
C MET A 145 -18.74 -23.06 -2.64
N LYS A 146 -19.33 -23.51 -3.76
CA LYS A 146 -20.61 -22.99 -4.26
C LYS A 146 -21.73 -23.24 -3.27
N GLU A 147 -21.82 -24.45 -2.73
CA GLU A 147 -22.85 -24.82 -1.76
C GLU A 147 -22.73 -23.95 -0.48
N TYR A 148 -21.51 -23.77 0.02
CA TYR A 148 -21.24 -22.86 1.14
C TYR A 148 -21.61 -21.41 0.80
N ALA A 149 -21.25 -20.92 -0.38
CA ALA A 149 -21.56 -19.56 -0.82
C ALA A 149 -23.08 -19.33 -0.97
N CYS A 150 -23.82 -20.33 -1.45
CA CYS A 150 -25.28 -20.29 -1.52
C CYS A 150 -25.91 -20.29 -0.12
N LYS A 151 -25.48 -21.18 0.78
CA LYS A 151 -26.01 -21.27 2.15
C LYS A 151 -25.68 -20.04 3.00
N ASN A 152 -24.52 -19.40 2.78
CA ASN A 152 -24.03 -18.27 3.58
C ASN A 152 -24.08 -16.94 2.82
N LYS A 153 -24.88 -16.84 1.77
CA LYS A 153 -24.94 -15.67 0.87
C LYS A 153 -25.12 -14.35 1.62
N GLU A 154 -26.01 -14.31 2.60
CA GLU A 154 -26.28 -13.10 3.40
C GLU A 154 -25.13 -12.76 4.34
N GLN A 155 -24.53 -13.75 5.00
CA GLN A 155 -23.38 -13.56 5.88
C GLN A 155 -22.15 -13.08 5.10
N ILE A 156 -21.90 -13.67 3.92
CA ILE A 156 -20.83 -13.27 3.01
C ILE A 156 -21.06 -11.82 2.55
N LYS A 157 -22.29 -11.47 2.19
CA LYS A 157 -22.63 -10.10 1.78
C LYS A 157 -22.43 -9.10 2.93
N SER A 158 -22.94 -9.41 4.13
CA SER A 158 -22.76 -8.60 5.33
C SER A 158 -21.26 -8.37 5.62
N TYR A 159 -20.46 -9.43 5.59
CA TYR A 159 -19.01 -9.33 5.81
C TYR A 159 -18.32 -8.49 4.74
N GLN A 160 -18.70 -8.64 3.46
CA GLN A 160 -18.15 -7.83 2.37
C GLN A 160 -18.50 -6.34 2.51
N ASP A 161 -19.71 -6.04 2.95
CA ASP A 161 -20.18 -4.66 3.14
C ASP A 161 -19.48 -4.03 4.36
N ASP A 162 -19.35 -4.76 5.47
CA ASP A 162 -18.57 -4.34 6.64
C ASP A 162 -17.09 -4.10 6.30
N TYR A 163 -16.50 -5.00 5.50
CA TYR A 163 -15.12 -4.85 5.04
C TYR A 163 -14.98 -3.63 4.13
N ARG A 164 -15.93 -3.39 3.22
CA ARG A 164 -15.94 -2.22 2.33
C ARG A 164 -16.07 -0.90 3.10
N GLU A 165 -16.92 -0.84 4.13
CA GLU A 165 -17.06 0.35 4.96
C GLU A 165 -15.82 0.59 5.83
N LYS A 166 -15.30 -0.45 6.50
CA LYS A 166 -14.07 -0.32 7.32
C LYS A 166 -12.83 0.04 6.50
N ASN A 167 -12.75 -0.39 5.25
CA ASN A 167 -11.61 -0.13 4.36
C ASN A 167 -11.91 0.92 3.28
N LYS A 168 -13.00 1.69 3.42
CA LYS A 168 -13.49 2.63 2.40
C LYS A 168 -12.42 3.62 1.98
N GLU A 169 -11.77 4.26 2.95
CA GLU A 169 -10.73 5.27 2.73
C GLU A 169 -9.51 4.65 2.01
N LYS A 170 -9.05 3.49 2.48
CA LYS A 170 -7.93 2.76 1.87
C LYS A 170 -8.24 2.33 0.44
N LEU A 171 -9.43 1.80 0.18
CA LEU A 171 -9.88 1.42 -1.15
C LEU A 171 -10.04 2.63 -2.07
N THR A 172 -10.50 3.78 -1.54
CA THR A 172 -10.60 5.01 -2.33
C THR A 172 -9.23 5.58 -2.70
N GLU A 173 -8.27 5.55 -1.78
CA GLU A 173 -6.91 6.03 -2.05
C GLU A 173 -6.21 5.11 -3.07
N GLN A 174 -6.28 3.79 -2.89
CA GLN A 174 -5.75 2.83 -3.88
C GLN A 174 -6.36 3.02 -5.28
N LYS A 175 -7.67 3.24 -5.37
CA LYS A 175 -8.34 3.54 -6.64
C LYS A 175 -7.92 4.89 -7.24
N LYS A 176 -7.50 5.85 -6.41
CA LYS A 176 -7.02 7.15 -6.86
C LYS A 176 -5.60 7.03 -7.38
N GLU A 177 -4.72 6.38 -6.64
CA GLU A 177 -3.35 6.05 -7.05
C GLU A 177 -3.34 5.27 -8.37
N TYR A 178 -4.16 4.22 -8.48
CA TYR A 178 -4.31 3.45 -9.72
C TYR A 178 -4.80 4.32 -10.89
N ARG A 179 -5.82 5.17 -10.67
CA ARG A 179 -6.33 6.07 -11.71
C ARG A 179 -5.31 7.12 -12.14
N GLU A 180 -4.46 7.59 -11.23
CA GLU A 180 -3.39 8.54 -11.53
C GLU A 180 -2.26 7.86 -12.31
N ALA A 181 -1.82 6.68 -11.86
CA ALA A 181 -0.78 5.89 -12.53
C ALA A 181 -1.18 5.49 -13.97
N HIS A 182 -2.42 5.06 -14.16
CA HIS A 182 -2.92 4.62 -15.47
C HIS A 182 -3.66 5.71 -16.26
N LYS A 183 -3.55 6.98 -15.84
CA LYS A 183 -4.24 8.11 -16.49
C LYS A 183 -3.78 8.33 -17.92
N GLU A 184 -2.46 8.28 -18.14
CA GLU A 184 -1.88 8.51 -19.45
C GLU A 184 -2.17 7.35 -20.39
N GLU A 185 -2.00 6.11 -19.94
CA GLU A 185 -2.35 4.89 -20.67
C GLU A 185 -3.83 4.86 -21.08
N ALA A 186 -4.75 5.20 -20.17
CA ALA A 186 -6.17 5.30 -20.50
C ALA A 186 -6.44 6.41 -21.52
N SER A 187 -5.73 7.54 -21.42
CA SER A 187 -5.89 8.64 -22.37
C SER A 187 -5.31 8.31 -23.75
N THR A 188 -4.20 7.59 -23.86
CA THR A 188 -3.61 7.18 -25.13
C THR A 188 -4.48 6.12 -25.79
N ALA A 189 -4.86 5.08 -25.05
CA ALA A 189 -5.78 4.04 -25.52
C ALA A 189 -7.12 4.64 -25.98
N GLN A 190 -7.65 5.63 -25.27
CA GLN A 190 -8.88 6.29 -25.70
C GLN A 190 -8.71 7.15 -26.95
N LYS A 191 -7.55 7.78 -27.16
CA LYS A 191 -7.26 8.52 -28.40
C LYS A 191 -7.13 7.55 -29.58
N GLU A 192 -6.36 6.49 -29.43
CA GLU A 192 -6.17 5.44 -30.44
C GLU A 192 -7.50 4.80 -30.83
N TRP A 193 -8.35 4.46 -29.84
CA TRP A 193 -9.69 3.94 -30.11
C TRP A 193 -10.57 4.93 -30.86
N ARG A 194 -10.55 6.23 -30.50
CA ARG A 194 -11.32 7.27 -31.20
C ARG A 194 -10.85 7.47 -32.64
N GLU A 195 -9.56 7.36 -32.88
CA GLU A 195 -8.96 7.50 -34.22
C GLU A 195 -9.29 6.29 -35.09
N ALA A 196 -9.10 5.07 -34.58
CA ALA A 196 -9.45 3.83 -35.25
C ALA A 196 -10.95 3.71 -35.55
N ASN A 197 -11.82 4.30 -34.72
CA ASN A 197 -13.28 4.27 -34.89
C ASN A 197 -13.87 5.58 -35.43
N LYS A 198 -13.05 6.49 -35.95
CA LYS A 198 -13.46 7.83 -36.38
C LYS A 198 -14.61 7.83 -37.38
N GLU A 199 -14.49 7.05 -38.46
CA GLU A 199 -15.51 6.98 -39.51
C GLU A 199 -16.80 6.32 -39.02
N LYS A 200 -16.70 5.23 -38.23
CA LYS A 200 -17.86 4.58 -37.60
C LYS A 200 -18.62 5.54 -36.67
N LEU A 201 -17.91 6.36 -35.89
CA LEU A 201 -18.52 7.35 -35.01
C LEU A 201 -19.16 8.50 -35.80
N LYS A 202 -18.58 8.90 -36.93
CA LYS A 202 -19.12 9.96 -37.79
C LYS A 202 -20.40 9.49 -38.50
N GLU A 203 -20.39 8.25 -38.99
CA GLU A 203 -21.56 7.59 -39.55
C GLU A 203 -22.67 7.49 -38.51
N GLN A 204 -22.38 6.95 -37.31
CA GLN A 204 -23.34 6.85 -36.21
C GLN A 204 -23.93 8.21 -35.81
N ARG A 205 -23.09 9.27 -35.72
CA ARG A 205 -23.54 10.62 -35.38
C ARG A 205 -24.48 11.23 -36.43
N SER A 206 -24.35 10.81 -37.68
CA SER A 206 -25.14 11.31 -38.82
C SER A 206 -26.44 10.53 -39.01
N GLN A 207 -26.59 9.37 -38.37
CA GLN A 207 -27.81 8.57 -38.43
C GLN A 207 -29.02 9.38 -37.94
N ILE A 208 -30.09 9.35 -38.73
CA ILE A 208 -31.36 9.98 -38.40
C ILE A 208 -32.12 9.06 -37.45
N CYS A 209 -32.44 9.59 -36.27
CA CYS A 209 -33.27 8.97 -35.26
C CYS A 209 -34.68 9.54 -35.36
N HIS A 210 -35.67 8.66 -35.41
CA HIS A 210 -37.08 9.02 -35.40
C HIS A 210 -37.61 8.87 -33.99
N CYS A 211 -38.07 9.97 -33.39
CA CYS A 211 -38.62 9.95 -32.06
C CYS A 211 -40.11 9.57 -32.07
N LYS A 212 -40.58 8.90 -31.02
CA LYS A 212 -42.03 8.63 -30.83
C LYS A 212 -42.88 9.90 -30.70
N CYS A 213 -42.27 11.05 -30.38
CA CYS A 213 -42.94 12.34 -30.42
C CYS A 213 -43.16 12.90 -31.84
N GLY A 214 -42.76 12.17 -32.89
CA GLY A 214 -42.92 12.54 -34.30
C GLY A 214 -41.81 13.42 -34.88
N SER A 215 -40.82 13.81 -34.07
CA SER A 215 -39.67 14.59 -34.55
C SER A 215 -38.54 13.69 -35.06
N GLU A 216 -37.93 14.10 -36.16
CA GLU A 216 -36.70 13.50 -36.70
C GLU A 216 -35.48 14.33 -36.26
N TYR A 217 -34.44 13.65 -35.81
CA TYR A 217 -33.20 14.31 -35.38
C TYR A 217 -31.99 13.42 -35.67
N THR A 218 -30.84 14.01 -35.94
CA THR A 218 -29.61 13.21 -36.06
C THR A 218 -29.12 12.75 -34.70
N PHE A 219 -28.50 11.58 -34.60
CA PHE A 219 -28.00 11.02 -33.32
C PHE A 219 -27.12 12.02 -32.55
N ASN A 220 -26.33 12.83 -33.25
CA ASN A 220 -25.55 13.92 -32.65
C ASN A 220 -26.39 14.98 -31.92
N ASN A 221 -27.61 15.24 -32.39
CA ASN A 221 -28.56 16.20 -31.82
C ASN A 221 -29.55 15.57 -30.84
N LYS A 222 -29.34 14.30 -30.44
CA LYS A 222 -30.24 13.58 -29.54
C LYS A 222 -30.56 14.34 -28.26
N ASN A 223 -29.54 14.81 -27.54
CA ASN A 223 -29.77 15.50 -26.27
C ASN A 223 -30.55 16.81 -26.47
N ARG A 224 -30.21 17.58 -27.51
CA ARG A 224 -30.96 18.79 -27.87
C ARG A 224 -32.42 18.50 -28.21
N HIS A 225 -32.70 17.36 -28.84
CA HIS A 225 -34.06 16.92 -29.09
C HIS A 225 -34.78 16.51 -27.81
N LEU A 226 -34.14 15.74 -26.91
CA LEU A 226 -34.74 15.32 -25.64
C LEU A 226 -35.09 16.52 -24.75
N ASP A 227 -34.27 17.58 -24.80
CA ASP A 227 -34.48 18.84 -24.07
C ASP A 227 -35.44 19.79 -24.81
N SER A 228 -35.91 19.43 -26.00
CA SER A 228 -36.81 20.29 -26.78
C SER A 228 -38.19 20.35 -26.13
N LYS A 229 -38.81 21.54 -26.21
CA LYS A 229 -40.15 21.77 -25.67
C LYS A 229 -41.16 20.74 -26.19
N THR A 230 -41.08 20.40 -27.48
CA THR A 230 -41.97 19.42 -28.13
C THR A 230 -41.80 18.01 -27.58
N HIS A 231 -40.56 17.58 -27.28
CA HIS A 231 -40.31 16.28 -26.68
C HIS A 231 -40.75 16.22 -25.21
N ILE A 232 -40.48 17.28 -24.45
CA ILE A 232 -40.88 17.39 -23.05
C ILE A 232 -42.41 17.42 -22.94
N GLU A 233 -43.11 18.20 -23.77
CA GLU A 233 -44.58 18.23 -23.85
C GLU A 233 -45.18 16.86 -24.19
N TYR A 234 -44.56 16.13 -25.12
CA TYR A 234 -44.95 14.76 -25.45
C TYR A 234 -44.75 13.81 -24.25
N GLN A 235 -43.63 13.88 -23.53
CA GLN A 235 -43.40 13.08 -22.33
C GLN A 235 -44.38 13.42 -21.20
N ASN A 236 -44.64 14.71 -20.98
CA ASN A 236 -45.61 15.17 -19.98
C ASN A 236 -47.03 14.68 -20.30
N LYS A 237 -47.42 14.72 -21.58
CA LYS A 237 -48.70 14.17 -22.07
C LYS A 237 -48.79 12.65 -21.87
N LEU A 238 -47.70 11.89 -22.13
CA LEU A 238 -47.65 10.45 -21.86
C LEU A 238 -47.75 10.13 -20.36
N ASN A 239 -47.18 10.98 -19.50
CA ASN A 239 -47.19 10.82 -18.05
C ASN A 239 -48.48 11.34 -17.40
N GLY A 240 -49.50 11.75 -18.18
CA GLY A 240 -50.79 12.19 -17.68
C GLY A 240 -50.78 13.54 -16.97
N ILE A 241 -49.74 14.36 -17.18
CA ILE A 241 -49.62 15.69 -16.59
C ILE A 241 -50.42 16.66 -17.48
N ILE A 242 -51.65 17.01 -17.06
CA ILE A 242 -52.44 18.09 -17.65
C ILE A 242 -52.04 19.37 -16.91
N GLU A 243 -51.26 20.25 -17.54
CA GLU A 243 -51.07 21.59 -17.02
C GLU A 243 -52.28 22.45 -17.43
N GLU A 244 -53.08 22.89 -16.44
CA GLU A 244 -54.08 23.94 -16.64
C GLU A 244 -53.41 25.20 -17.21
N PRO A 245 -54.06 25.92 -18.13
CA PRO A 245 -53.45 27.07 -18.79
C PRO A 245 -53.29 28.19 -17.78
N ILE A 246 -52.06 28.38 -17.29
CA ILE A 246 -51.67 29.60 -16.59
C ILE A 246 -51.54 30.69 -17.66
N GLU A 247 -52.62 31.46 -17.83
CA GLU A 247 -52.52 32.81 -18.37
C GLU A 247 -51.64 33.64 -17.43
N ASP A 248 -50.41 33.88 -17.85
CA ASP A 248 -49.84 35.23 -17.85
C ASP A 248 -48.54 35.23 -18.65
N LYS A 249 -48.53 36.02 -19.72
CA LYS A 249 -47.34 36.30 -20.53
C LYS A 249 -46.35 37.12 -19.71
N ILE A 250 -45.59 36.48 -18.82
CA ILE A 250 -44.39 37.07 -18.25
C ILE A 250 -43.37 37.15 -19.39
N SER A 251 -43.07 38.38 -19.82
CA SER A 251 -42.06 38.68 -20.85
C SER A 251 -40.75 37.95 -20.52
N GLU A 252 -40.00 37.50 -21.53
CA GLU A 252 -38.67 36.88 -21.31
C GLU A 252 -37.73 37.78 -20.51
N GLU A 253 -37.92 39.11 -20.60
CA GLU A 253 -37.19 40.08 -19.79
C GLU A 253 -37.56 39.97 -18.31
N ASP A 254 -38.83 39.78 -17.98
CA ASP A 254 -39.31 39.60 -16.60
C ASP A 254 -38.88 38.26 -16.02
N LYS A 255 -38.83 37.19 -16.83
CA LYS A 255 -38.23 35.90 -16.40
C LYS A 255 -36.75 36.05 -16.07
N ILE A 256 -36.00 36.81 -16.86
CA ILE A 256 -34.59 37.12 -16.60
C ILE A 256 -34.45 37.94 -15.31
N ILE A 257 -35.32 38.92 -15.08
CA ILE A 257 -35.32 39.75 -13.87
C ILE A 257 -35.64 38.90 -12.63
N ILE A 258 -36.66 38.05 -12.69
CA ILE A 258 -37.04 37.13 -11.60
C ILE A 258 -35.89 36.17 -11.30
N ARG A 259 -35.25 35.60 -12.34
CA ARG A 259 -34.09 34.71 -12.18
C ARG A 259 -32.90 35.41 -11.53
N LYS A 260 -32.58 36.64 -11.96
CA LYS A 260 -31.52 37.47 -11.36
C LYS A 260 -31.84 37.80 -9.89
N LYS A 261 -33.09 38.11 -9.58
CA LYS A 261 -33.56 38.40 -8.21
C LYS A 261 -33.41 37.17 -7.31
N LYS A 262 -33.87 36.00 -7.77
CA LYS A 262 -33.70 34.72 -7.04
C LYS A 262 -32.22 34.35 -6.83
N GLN A 263 -31.38 34.53 -7.85
CA GLN A 263 -29.93 34.30 -7.70
C GLN A 263 -29.28 35.26 -6.71
N LYS A 264 -29.67 36.54 -6.73
CA LYS A 264 -29.17 37.54 -5.79
C LYS A 264 -29.56 37.17 -4.35
N GLU A 265 -30.84 36.85 -4.14
CA GLU A 265 -31.36 36.45 -2.83
C GLU A 265 -30.70 35.17 -2.30
N TYR A 266 -30.44 34.18 -3.16
CA TYR A 266 -29.67 32.99 -2.80
C TYR A 266 -28.24 33.33 -2.39
N ARG A 267 -27.56 34.21 -3.15
CA ARG A 267 -26.18 34.65 -2.85
C ARG A 267 -26.12 35.43 -1.54
N GLU A 268 -27.13 36.23 -1.22
CA GLU A 268 -27.22 36.98 0.03
C GLU A 268 -27.48 36.06 1.21
N LYS A 269 -28.50 35.19 1.12
CA LYS A 269 -28.83 34.21 2.17
C LYS A 269 -27.71 33.20 2.45
N ASN A 270 -26.86 32.91 1.46
CA ASN A 270 -25.76 31.96 1.59
C ASN A 270 -24.38 32.63 1.54
N ALA A 271 -24.29 33.95 1.69
CA ALA A 271 -23.05 34.71 1.51
C ALA A 271 -21.90 34.19 2.39
N GLU A 272 -22.17 33.98 3.68
CA GLU A 272 -21.17 33.47 4.64
C GLU A 272 -20.74 32.04 4.31
N LYS A 273 -21.69 31.14 3.97
CA LYS A 273 -21.37 29.77 3.57
C LYS A 273 -20.54 29.73 2.29
N ILE A 274 -20.87 30.55 1.29
CA ILE A 274 -20.13 30.65 0.03
C ILE A 274 -18.71 31.21 0.29
N LYS A 275 -18.59 32.19 1.18
CA LYS A 275 -17.30 32.79 1.56
C LYS A 275 -16.40 31.78 2.28
N GLU A 276 -16.95 31.01 3.22
CA GLU A 276 -16.24 29.97 3.95
C GLU A 276 -15.76 28.85 3.03
N ILE A 277 -16.64 28.34 2.15
CA ILE A 277 -16.28 27.31 1.15
C ILE A 277 -15.17 27.83 0.21
N LYS A 278 -15.26 29.08 -0.26
CA LYS A 278 -14.22 29.68 -1.10
C LYS A 278 -12.91 29.84 -0.36
N LYS A 279 -12.92 30.23 0.91
CA LYS A 279 -11.72 30.35 1.74
C LYS A 279 -11.03 29.00 1.89
N GLN A 280 -11.77 27.97 2.27
CA GLN A 280 -11.25 26.60 2.39
C GLN A 280 -10.69 26.07 1.07
N TYR A 281 -11.37 26.33 -0.05
CA TYR A 281 -10.88 25.95 -1.38
C TYR A 281 -9.59 26.69 -1.75
N ASN A 282 -9.53 28.00 -1.50
CA ASN A 282 -8.34 28.81 -1.78
C ASN A 282 -7.16 28.42 -0.89
N GLU A 283 -7.38 28.10 0.37
CA GLU A 283 -6.33 27.62 1.29
C GLU A 283 -5.78 26.27 0.84
N LYS A 284 -6.65 25.30 0.54
CA LYS A 284 -6.25 23.96 0.07
C LYS A 284 -5.53 23.98 -1.29
N ASN A 285 -5.82 24.96 -2.15
CA ASN A 285 -5.23 25.06 -3.48
C ASN A 285 -4.20 26.18 -3.63
N LYS A 286 -3.86 26.89 -2.54
CA LYS A 286 -2.94 28.05 -2.55
C LYS A 286 -1.60 27.70 -3.16
N GLU A 287 -1.02 26.58 -2.73
CA GLU A 287 0.30 26.12 -3.18
C GLU A 287 0.26 25.69 -4.64
N LYS A 288 -0.74 24.87 -5.02
CA LYS A 288 -0.93 24.42 -6.41
C LYS A 288 -1.12 25.58 -7.38
N VAL A 289 -1.95 26.57 -7.02
CA VAL A 289 -2.19 27.76 -7.85
C VAL A 289 -0.93 28.63 -7.92
N SER A 290 -0.22 28.81 -6.80
CA SER A 290 1.04 29.56 -6.79
C SER A 290 2.10 28.89 -7.66
N GLU A 291 2.22 27.58 -7.61
CA GLU A 291 3.18 26.79 -8.38
C GLU A 291 2.86 26.83 -9.87
N GLN A 292 1.59 26.66 -10.25
CA GLN A 292 1.12 26.84 -11.62
C GLN A 292 1.35 28.26 -12.14
N CYS A 293 1.09 29.29 -11.32
CA CYS A 293 1.35 30.67 -11.69
C CYS A 293 2.85 30.95 -11.87
N LYS A 294 3.74 30.38 -11.04
CA LYS A 294 5.20 30.50 -11.20
C LYS A 294 5.65 29.85 -12.52
N LYS A 295 5.24 28.60 -12.74
CA LYS A 295 5.53 27.84 -13.97
C LYS A 295 5.06 28.58 -15.22
N TYR A 296 3.82 29.08 -15.22
CA TYR A 296 3.30 29.88 -16.33
C TYR A 296 4.10 31.17 -16.58
N ARG A 297 4.49 31.89 -15.51
CA ARG A 297 5.31 33.11 -15.61
C ARG A 297 6.71 32.84 -16.13
N GLU A 298 7.32 31.70 -15.78
CA GLU A 298 8.63 31.29 -16.25
C GLU A 298 8.57 30.88 -17.73
N GLU A 299 7.66 29.97 -18.09
CA GLU A 299 7.49 29.47 -19.45
C GLU A 299 7.08 30.55 -20.45
N ASN A 300 6.38 31.60 -19.99
CA ASN A 300 5.89 32.69 -20.84
C ASN A 300 6.60 34.02 -20.57
N LYS A 301 7.72 34.02 -19.85
CA LYS A 301 8.44 35.23 -19.44
C LYS A 301 8.75 36.16 -20.62
N GLU A 302 9.31 35.60 -21.69
CA GLU A 302 9.70 36.37 -22.87
C GLU A 302 8.49 36.95 -23.60
N LYS A 303 7.43 36.15 -23.79
CA LYS A 303 6.17 36.58 -24.41
C LYS A 303 5.48 37.68 -23.61
N ILE A 304 5.47 37.56 -22.28
CA ILE A 304 4.88 38.57 -21.39
C ILE A 304 5.67 39.88 -21.47
N VAL A 305 7.00 39.81 -21.48
CA VAL A 305 7.86 41.00 -21.64
C VAL A 305 7.64 41.67 -22.99
N GLU A 306 7.58 40.90 -24.07
CA GLU A 306 7.34 41.41 -25.42
C GLU A 306 5.95 42.07 -25.56
N GLN A 307 4.90 41.42 -25.06
CA GLN A 307 3.55 41.97 -25.05
C GLN A 307 3.44 43.23 -24.19
N ASN A 308 4.07 43.25 -23.01
CA ASN A 308 4.08 44.43 -22.17
C ASN A 308 4.83 45.59 -22.83
N LYS A 309 5.97 45.32 -23.48
CA LYS A 309 6.72 46.32 -24.24
C LYS A 309 5.85 46.92 -25.34
N LYS A 310 5.20 46.06 -26.14
CA LYS A 310 4.25 46.46 -27.19
C LYS A 310 3.10 47.31 -26.65
N TYR A 311 2.47 46.88 -25.54
CA TYR A 311 1.39 47.64 -24.90
C TYR A 311 1.87 49.01 -24.42
N THR A 312 3.05 49.08 -23.78
CA THR A 312 3.61 50.35 -23.29
C THR A 312 3.98 51.31 -24.42
N THR A 313 4.46 50.81 -25.56
CA THR A 313 4.78 51.65 -26.72
C THR A 313 3.53 52.13 -27.42
N GLU A 314 2.55 51.25 -27.66
CA GLU A 314 1.30 51.59 -28.36
C GLU A 314 0.36 52.48 -27.55
N ASN A 315 0.41 52.38 -26.21
CA ASN A 315 -0.45 53.15 -25.31
C ASN A 315 0.30 54.21 -24.50
N ALA A 316 1.50 54.60 -24.93
CA ALA A 316 2.38 55.52 -24.19
C ALA A 316 1.68 56.83 -23.79
N GLU A 317 0.94 57.46 -24.71
CA GLU A 317 0.22 58.71 -24.44
C GLU A 317 -0.92 58.52 -23.44
N LYS A 318 -1.70 57.44 -23.57
CA LYS A 318 -2.79 57.12 -22.64
C LYS A 318 -2.27 56.82 -21.24
N ILE A 319 -1.12 56.14 -21.14
CA ILE A 319 -0.44 55.87 -19.87
C ILE A 319 0.04 57.17 -19.23
N LYS A 320 0.67 58.07 -20.01
CA LYS A 320 1.09 59.39 -19.54
C LYS A 320 -0.10 60.22 -19.06
N GLN A 321 -1.19 60.25 -19.81
CA GLN A 321 -2.40 61.01 -19.45
C GLN A 321 -3.07 60.44 -18.19
N LYS A 322 -3.13 59.11 -18.03
CA LYS A 322 -3.62 58.50 -16.78
C LYS A 322 -2.71 58.80 -15.59
N SER A 323 -1.39 58.77 -15.78
CA SER A 323 -0.41 59.12 -14.74
C SER A 323 -0.58 60.58 -14.30
N HIS A 324 -0.73 61.50 -15.26
CA HIS A 324 -1.02 62.90 -15.02
C HIS A 324 -2.32 63.09 -14.22
N ASN A 325 -3.41 62.50 -14.69
CA ASN A 325 -4.71 62.63 -14.03
C ASN A 325 -4.73 62.02 -12.63
N TRP A 326 -3.98 60.93 -12.41
CA TRP A 326 -3.82 60.35 -11.07
C TRP A 326 -3.00 61.29 -10.17
N TYR A 327 -1.92 61.86 -10.68
CA TYR A 327 -1.09 62.81 -9.93
C TYR A 327 -1.88 64.06 -9.54
N GLU A 328 -2.62 64.68 -10.45
CA GLU A 328 -3.46 65.86 -10.15
C GLU A 328 -4.49 65.55 -9.05
N LYS A 329 -5.19 64.42 -9.14
CA LYS A 329 -6.20 64.02 -8.14
C LYS A 329 -5.60 63.69 -6.77
N ASN A 330 -4.32 63.32 -6.72
CA ASN A 330 -3.65 62.94 -5.46
C ASN A 330 -2.58 63.94 -5.04
N GLN A 331 -2.47 65.09 -5.73
CA GLN A 331 -1.38 66.04 -5.59
C GLN A 331 -1.26 66.56 -4.16
N GLU A 332 -2.38 66.97 -3.56
CA GLU A 332 -2.42 67.50 -2.20
C GLU A 332 -1.94 66.46 -1.16
N LYS A 333 -2.40 65.20 -1.29
CA LYS A 333 -1.98 64.10 -0.41
C LYS A 333 -0.49 63.79 -0.55
N ILE A 334 0.03 63.79 -1.79
CA ILE A 334 1.46 63.56 -2.06
C ILE A 334 2.29 64.70 -1.45
N LEU A 335 1.88 65.96 -1.65
CA LEU A 335 2.58 67.13 -1.11
C LEU A 335 2.54 67.17 0.42
N ASN A 336 1.40 66.83 1.04
CA ASN A 336 1.31 66.75 2.49
C ASN A 336 2.21 65.64 3.05
N LYS A 337 2.22 64.46 2.41
CA LYS A 337 3.12 63.37 2.78
C LYS A 337 4.60 63.74 2.59
N MET A 338 4.93 64.56 1.58
CA MET A 338 6.30 65.05 1.39
C MET A 338 6.77 66.01 2.49
N LYS A 339 5.85 66.70 3.17
CA LYS A 339 6.15 67.62 4.29
C LYS A 339 6.33 66.90 5.63
N GLU A 340 5.80 65.68 5.77
CA GLU A 340 5.94 64.87 6.99
C GLU A 340 7.41 64.65 7.34
N ILE A 341 7.71 64.64 8.64
CA ILE A 341 9.05 64.38 9.15
C ILE A 341 9.27 62.86 9.20
N PHE A 342 10.26 62.40 8.46
CA PHE A 342 10.82 61.07 8.52
C PHE A 342 12.07 61.09 9.42
N VAL A 343 12.04 60.29 10.48
CA VAL A 343 13.20 60.04 11.32
C VAL A 343 13.92 58.81 10.77
N CYS A 344 15.17 59.01 10.35
CA CYS A 344 16.02 57.95 9.84
C CYS A 344 16.78 57.25 10.98
N GLU A 345 17.09 55.98 10.80
CA GLU A 345 17.85 55.14 11.75
C GLU A 345 19.22 55.72 12.11
N CYS A 346 19.85 56.50 11.21
CA CYS A 346 21.06 57.27 11.52
C CYS A 346 20.83 58.49 12.45
N GLY A 347 19.64 58.60 13.06
CA GLY A 347 19.22 59.66 13.98
C GLY A 347 18.88 61.00 13.30
N ALA A 348 18.87 61.08 11.97
CA ALA A 348 18.52 62.32 11.25
C ALA A 348 17.00 62.47 11.10
N SER A 349 16.46 63.63 11.48
CA SER A 349 15.07 64.00 11.22
C SER A 349 15.00 64.87 9.97
N ILE A 350 14.43 64.33 8.90
CA ILE A 350 14.33 64.99 7.59
C ILE A 350 12.88 64.98 7.12
N ARG A 351 12.53 65.80 6.13
CA ARG A 351 11.21 65.66 5.48
C ARG A 351 11.21 64.46 4.54
N CYS A 352 10.07 63.78 4.41
CA CYS A 352 9.87 62.66 3.50
C CYS A 352 10.28 62.97 2.05
N GLY A 353 10.07 64.21 1.58
CA GLY A 353 10.51 64.65 0.25
C GLY A 353 12.04 64.64 0.06
N GLY A 354 12.83 64.87 1.11
CA GLY A 354 14.30 64.87 1.08
C GLY A 354 14.93 63.50 1.39
N LYS A 355 14.11 62.45 1.51
CA LYS A 355 14.56 61.12 1.94
C LYS A 355 15.60 60.49 1.02
N SER A 356 15.43 60.64 -0.30
CA SER A 356 16.37 60.11 -1.30
C SER A 356 17.74 60.78 -1.22
N GLU A 357 17.78 62.10 -1.03
CA GLU A 357 19.02 62.86 -0.89
C GLU A 357 19.73 62.55 0.43
N HIS A 358 18.97 62.38 1.51
CA HIS A 358 19.53 61.99 2.79
C HIS A 358 20.20 60.61 2.73
N TYR A 359 19.63 59.63 2.04
CA TYR A 359 20.27 58.33 1.88
C TYR A 359 21.60 58.39 1.12
N LYS A 360 21.81 59.45 0.32
CA LYS A 360 23.08 59.75 -0.35
C LYS A 360 23.97 60.70 0.44
N SER A 361 23.51 61.18 1.60
CA SER A 361 24.28 62.10 2.43
C SER A 361 25.44 61.37 3.12
N VAL A 362 26.56 62.07 3.29
CA VAL A 362 27.74 61.56 3.99
C VAL A 362 27.39 61.02 5.37
N LYS A 363 26.45 61.65 6.08
CA LYS A 363 25.98 61.19 7.40
C LYS A 363 25.33 59.80 7.36
N HIS A 364 24.46 59.54 6.38
CA HIS A 364 23.79 58.24 6.26
C HIS A 364 24.73 57.16 5.71
N ILE A 365 25.57 57.53 4.73
CA ILE A 365 26.58 56.62 4.16
C ILE A 365 27.59 56.21 5.23
N ASN A 366 28.10 57.15 6.04
CA ASN A 366 29.02 56.83 7.14
C ASN A 366 28.36 55.99 8.24
N TYR A 367 27.06 56.18 8.50
CA TYR A 367 26.31 55.31 9.40
C TYR A 367 26.21 53.88 8.84
N MET A 368 25.86 53.72 7.56
CA MET A 368 25.78 52.41 6.89
C MET A 368 27.15 51.72 6.72
N ALA A 369 28.25 52.49 6.70
CA ALA A 369 29.61 51.96 6.62
C ALA A 369 30.20 51.57 7.99
N ASN A 370 29.59 52.04 9.09
CA ASN A 370 29.98 51.71 10.48
C ASN A 370 29.02 50.73 11.17
N LEU A 371 27.99 50.25 10.46
CA LEU A 371 27.17 49.08 10.78
C LEU A 371 27.85 47.83 10.20
#